data_AF-A0A2S7Q0D6-F1
#
_entry.id   AF-A0A2S7Q0D6-F1
#
_cell.length_a   1.000
_cell.length_b   1.000
_cell.length_c   1.000
_cell.angle_alpha   90.00
_cell.angle_beta   90.00
_cell.angle_gamma   90.00
#
_symmetry.space_group_name_H-M   'P 1'
#
loop_
_entity.id
_entity.type
_entity.pdbx_description
1 polymer ?
#
loop_
_entity_poly.entity_id
_entity_poly.type
_entity_poly.pdbx_seq_one_letter_code
_entity_poly.pdbx_strand_id
1 'polypeptide(L)'
;MVGLNQQLNIKQNNIQHLVGDLYMADAPTFTTITKMVSALNYVQNDSSFNSLSSLLMTGAVLQYLGNTREIFMVTVMGEELYIATSAQDVSSIYKASKAFDFNPIINDIFEGFGITASTMQKMYEPNWGQGKHWIDIIHGIFKEQMHPGEQLVRLETTFLRKIDDCLSWDRLSGAMVLSEPSNHVKVVSLYKWTYEVLVSAASTSIFGNAILDVNPDLL
;
A
#
# COMPACT_ATOMS: atom_id res chain seq x y z
N MET A 1 29.76 27.04 4.13
CA MET A 1 29.21 26.79 2.77
C MET A 1 30.24 26.40 1.71
N VAL A 2 31.56 26.43 1.98
CA VAL A 2 32.59 26.10 0.96
C VAL A 2 32.87 24.58 0.84
N GLY A 3 32.68 23.79 1.91
CA GLY A 3 32.99 22.35 1.92
C GLY A 3 32.01 21.43 1.15
N LEU A 4 30.73 21.81 1.04
CA LEU A 4 29.70 21.03 0.31
C LEU A 4 29.90 21.10 -1.21
N ASN A 5 30.33 22.26 -1.74
CA ASN A 5 30.62 22.41 -3.16
C ASN A 5 31.89 21.64 -3.59
N GLN A 6 32.86 21.47 -2.69
CA GLN A 6 34.04 20.66 -2.96
C GLN A 6 33.72 19.15 -3.01
N GLN A 7 32.82 18.66 -2.15
CA GLN A 7 32.37 17.26 -2.19
C GLN A 7 31.48 16.94 -3.41
N LEU A 8 30.66 17.89 -3.86
CA LEU A 8 29.88 17.76 -5.09
C LEU A 8 30.76 17.74 -6.35
N ASN A 9 31.81 18.58 -6.41
CA ASN A 9 32.75 18.57 -7.55
C ASN A 9 33.60 17.30 -7.62
N ILE A 10 34.01 16.74 -6.48
CA ILE A 10 34.75 15.47 -6.44
C ILE A 10 33.87 14.30 -6.89
N LYS A 11 32.58 14.28 -6.52
CA LYS A 11 31.62 13.26 -7.00
C LYS A 11 31.29 13.40 -8.49
N GLN A 12 31.19 14.63 -9.01
CA GLN A 12 30.94 14.85 -10.44
C GLN A 12 32.14 14.45 -11.33
N ASN A 13 33.37 14.71 -10.89
CA ASN A 13 34.57 14.30 -11.65
C ASN A 13 34.77 12.78 -11.66
N ASN A 14 34.40 12.07 -10.59
CA ASN A 14 34.43 10.61 -10.57
C ASN A 14 33.36 9.98 -11.48
N ILE A 15 32.21 10.63 -11.66
CA ILE A 15 31.18 10.19 -12.61
C ILE A 15 31.66 10.40 -14.05
N GLN A 16 32.35 11.49 -14.37
CA GLN A 16 32.90 11.69 -15.73
C GLN A 16 33.97 10.67 -16.10
N HIS A 17 34.78 10.22 -15.13
CA HIS A 17 35.78 9.18 -15.37
C HIS A 17 35.15 7.80 -15.58
N LEU A 18 34.02 7.49 -14.91
CA LEU A 18 33.22 6.28 -15.12
C LEU A 18 32.40 6.31 -16.43
N VAL A 19 32.10 7.51 -16.95
CA VAL A 19 31.43 7.70 -18.25
C VAL A 19 32.40 7.53 -19.42
N GLY A 20 33.71 7.77 -19.23
CA GLY A 20 34.75 7.53 -20.23
C GLY A 20 34.92 6.05 -20.59
N ASP A 21 34.75 5.15 -19.63
CA ASP A 21 34.92 3.70 -19.82
C ASP A 21 33.65 3.00 -20.35
N LEU A 22 32.54 3.74 -20.46
CA LEU A 22 31.26 3.25 -21.02
C LEU A 22 31.06 3.60 -22.51
N TYR A 23 32.12 3.98 -23.21
CA TYR A 23 32.13 4.26 -24.65
C TYR A 23 32.08 2.97 -25.51
N MET A 24 31.15 2.04 -25.24
CA MET A 24 30.89 0.89 -26.12
C MET A 24 29.41 0.45 -26.16
N ALA A 25 28.48 1.15 -25.51
CA ALA A 25 27.06 0.81 -25.57
C ALA A 25 26.26 1.86 -26.38
N ASP A 26 25.47 1.37 -27.33
CA ASP A 26 24.75 2.15 -28.33
C ASP A 26 23.95 3.34 -27.76
N ALA A 27 24.07 4.49 -28.45
CA ALA A 27 23.53 5.80 -28.09
C ALA A 27 22.01 5.93 -27.78
N PRO A 28 21.08 5.07 -28.24
CA PRO A 28 19.66 5.15 -27.85
C PRO A 28 19.41 4.78 -26.38
N THR A 29 20.28 3.95 -25.81
CA THR A 29 20.16 3.35 -24.47
C THR A 29 20.39 4.39 -23.37
N PHE A 30 21.35 5.30 -23.58
CA PHE A 30 21.78 6.29 -22.59
C PHE A 30 20.77 7.43 -22.39
N THR A 31 20.12 7.86 -23.48
CA THR A 31 19.17 8.98 -23.46
C THR A 31 17.87 8.63 -22.71
N THR A 32 17.48 7.34 -22.71
CA THR A 32 16.22 6.87 -22.11
C THR A 32 16.38 6.46 -20.64
N ILE A 33 17.52 5.88 -20.27
CA ILE A 33 17.89 5.63 -18.86
C ILE A 33 18.00 6.96 -18.10
N THR A 34 18.55 8.01 -18.74
CA THR A 34 18.61 9.35 -18.14
C THR A 34 17.20 9.92 -17.88
N LYS A 35 16.20 9.62 -18.73
CA LYS A 35 14.81 10.01 -18.50
C LYS A 35 14.16 9.23 -17.33
N MET A 36 14.42 7.93 -17.21
CA MET A 36 13.96 7.12 -16.07
C MET A 36 14.58 7.58 -14.74
N VAL A 37 15.88 7.92 -14.74
CA VAL A 37 16.57 8.48 -13.56
C VAL A 37 16.08 9.90 -13.24
N SER A 38 15.71 10.71 -14.24
CA SER A 38 15.12 12.03 -13.99
C SER A 38 13.71 11.97 -13.40
N ALA A 39 12.93 10.93 -13.72
CA ALA A 39 11.62 10.68 -13.11
C ALA A 39 11.75 10.21 -11.64
N LEU A 40 12.82 9.49 -11.31
CA LEU A 40 13.12 9.03 -9.95
C LEU A 40 13.46 10.18 -8.98
N ASN A 41 13.97 11.33 -9.47
CA ASN A 41 14.25 12.51 -8.63
C ASN A 41 12.98 13.33 -8.28
N TYR A 42 11.80 12.99 -8.79
CA TYR A 42 10.56 13.74 -8.58
C TYR A 42 9.60 13.07 -7.56
N VAL A 43 10.01 11.97 -6.93
CA VAL A 43 9.18 11.09 -6.10
C VAL A 43 9.11 11.57 -4.65
N GLN A 44 8.50 12.74 -4.42
CA GLN A 44 8.15 13.20 -3.07
C GLN A 44 6.64 13.34 -2.82
N ASN A 45 5.78 12.84 -3.73
CA ASN A 45 4.33 12.81 -3.52
C ASN A 45 3.71 11.48 -3.97
N ASP A 46 2.95 10.89 -3.05
CA ASP A 46 2.30 9.57 -3.05
C ASP A 46 1.53 9.20 -4.34
N SER A 47 0.96 10.20 -5.02
CA SER A 47 0.25 10.01 -6.29
C SER A 47 1.16 9.58 -7.46
N SER A 48 2.44 9.92 -7.41
CA SER A 48 3.40 9.60 -8.47
C SER A 48 3.84 8.14 -8.47
N PHE A 49 3.82 7.47 -7.32
CA PHE A 49 4.27 6.08 -7.18
C PHE A 49 3.26 5.08 -7.77
N ASN A 50 1.95 5.33 -7.65
CA ASN A 50 0.90 4.49 -8.25
C ASN A 50 0.84 4.62 -9.79
N SER A 51 1.13 5.82 -10.32
CA SER A 51 1.33 5.99 -11.77
C SER A 51 2.62 5.33 -12.25
N LEU A 52 3.67 5.32 -11.41
CA LEU A 52 4.96 4.71 -11.74
C LEU A 52 4.89 3.18 -11.68
N SER A 53 4.17 2.59 -10.72
CA SER A 53 4.02 1.13 -10.60
C SER A 53 3.25 0.55 -11.79
N SER A 54 2.14 1.17 -12.18
CA SER A 54 1.39 0.75 -13.38
C SER A 54 2.20 0.95 -14.67
N LEU A 55 2.97 2.05 -14.78
CA LEU A 55 3.84 2.32 -15.92
C LEU A 55 5.06 1.39 -15.98
N LEU A 56 5.68 1.07 -14.84
CA LEU A 56 6.79 0.13 -14.74
C LEU A 56 6.31 -1.28 -15.07
N MET A 57 5.19 -1.73 -14.50
CA MET A 57 4.67 -3.08 -14.74
C MET A 57 4.17 -3.25 -16.17
N THR A 58 3.47 -2.27 -16.71
CA THR A 58 2.95 -2.35 -18.09
C THR A 58 4.05 -2.07 -19.11
N GLY A 59 4.90 -1.07 -18.85
CA GLY A 59 5.98 -0.66 -19.74
C GLY A 59 7.15 -1.65 -19.77
N ALA A 60 7.63 -2.14 -18.62
CA ALA A 60 8.73 -3.12 -18.57
C ALA A 60 8.32 -4.45 -19.21
N VAL A 61 7.12 -4.95 -18.90
CA VAL A 61 6.64 -6.25 -19.42
C VAL A 61 6.37 -6.18 -20.93
N LEU A 62 5.75 -5.10 -21.42
CA LEU A 62 5.40 -5.00 -22.84
C LEU A 62 6.57 -4.55 -23.72
N GLN A 63 7.40 -3.61 -23.27
CA GLN A 63 8.43 -3.00 -24.12
C GLN A 63 9.80 -3.69 -24.01
N TYR A 64 10.17 -4.20 -22.84
CA TYR A 64 11.52 -4.72 -22.61
C TYR A 64 11.57 -6.25 -22.59
N LEU A 65 10.52 -6.91 -22.10
CA LEU A 65 10.46 -8.37 -22.00
C LEU A 65 9.63 -9.04 -23.10
N GLY A 66 9.06 -8.27 -24.04
CA GLY A 66 8.24 -8.84 -25.12
C GLY A 66 7.06 -9.69 -24.62
N ASN A 67 6.54 -9.39 -23.43
CA ASN A 67 5.49 -10.14 -22.73
C ASN A 67 5.87 -11.60 -22.39
N THR A 68 7.15 -11.92 -22.16
CA THR A 68 7.57 -13.26 -21.70
C THR A 68 7.08 -13.61 -20.30
N ARG A 69 6.73 -12.60 -19.48
CA ARG A 69 6.28 -12.72 -18.07
C ARG A 69 7.30 -13.41 -17.14
N GLU A 70 8.56 -13.49 -17.57
CA GLU A 70 9.65 -13.98 -16.75
C GLU A 70 9.94 -13.03 -15.58
N ILE A 71 10.56 -13.56 -14.52
CA ILE A 71 10.99 -12.75 -13.37
C ILE A 71 12.12 -11.83 -13.84
N PHE A 72 12.06 -10.56 -13.45
CA PHE A 72 13.10 -9.57 -13.73
C PHE A 72 13.44 -8.77 -12.48
N MET A 73 14.61 -8.12 -12.49
CA MET A 73 15.08 -7.29 -11.39
C MET A 73 15.14 -5.83 -11.82
N VAL A 74 14.76 -4.92 -10.93
CA VAL A 74 14.93 -3.48 -11.08
C VAL A 74 15.58 -2.92 -9.82
N THR A 75 16.64 -2.13 -9.97
CA THR A 75 17.23 -1.40 -8.86
C THR A 75 16.49 -0.08 -8.64
N VAL A 76 15.89 0.10 -7.47
CA VAL A 76 15.17 1.32 -7.08
C VAL A 76 15.81 1.85 -5.81
N MET A 77 16.31 3.10 -5.84
CA MET A 77 16.96 3.76 -4.70
C MET A 77 18.12 2.97 -4.06
N GLY A 78 18.82 2.14 -4.86
CA GLY A 78 19.93 1.30 -4.38
C GLY A 78 19.50 -0.07 -3.87
N GLU A 79 18.19 -0.33 -3.79
CA GLU A 79 17.63 -1.63 -3.44
C GLU A 79 17.27 -2.42 -4.70
N GLU A 80 17.53 -3.72 -4.69
CA GLU A 80 17.18 -4.62 -5.80
C GLU A 80 15.78 -5.21 -5.59
N LEU A 81 14.85 -4.87 -6.48
CA LEU A 81 13.48 -5.40 -6.46
C LEU A 81 13.33 -6.49 -7.52
N TYR A 82 13.03 -7.71 -7.08
CA TYR A 82 12.67 -8.81 -7.97
C TYR A 82 11.17 -8.85 -8.21
N ILE A 83 10.77 -8.77 -9.48
CA ILE A 83 9.38 -8.65 -9.91
C ILE A 83 8.96 -9.93 -10.62
N ALA A 84 8.04 -10.68 -10.01
CA ALA A 84 7.38 -11.82 -10.62
C ALA A 84 6.00 -11.42 -11.13
N THR A 85 5.73 -11.67 -12.43
CA THR A 85 4.46 -11.28 -13.07
C THR A 85 3.63 -12.47 -13.54
N SER A 86 4.23 -13.65 -13.68
CA SER A 86 3.50 -14.87 -14.03
C SER A 86 2.76 -15.43 -12.82
N ALA A 87 1.55 -15.96 -13.03
CA ALA A 87 0.77 -16.58 -11.96
C ALA A 87 1.48 -17.81 -11.34
N GLN A 88 2.26 -18.52 -12.14
CA GLN A 88 3.00 -19.71 -11.71
C GLN A 88 4.17 -19.35 -10.78
N ASP A 89 4.94 -18.33 -11.13
CA ASP A 89 6.06 -17.86 -10.30
C ASP A 89 5.55 -17.26 -8.99
N VAL A 90 4.52 -16.42 -9.07
CA VAL A 90 3.86 -15.85 -7.88
C VAL A 90 3.37 -16.97 -6.96
N SER A 91 2.70 -18.00 -7.49
CA SER A 91 2.26 -19.14 -6.67
C SER A 91 3.42 -19.88 -6.02
N SER A 92 4.54 -20.02 -6.73
CA SER A 92 5.73 -20.71 -6.22
C SER A 92 6.41 -19.91 -5.10
N ILE A 93 6.50 -18.59 -5.24
CA ILE A 93 7.01 -17.66 -4.22
C ILE A 93 6.15 -17.75 -2.95
N TYR A 94 4.82 -17.67 -3.07
CA TYR A 94 3.92 -17.77 -1.91
C TYR A 94 4.00 -19.12 -1.18
N LYS A 95 4.31 -20.22 -1.88
CA LYS A 95 4.52 -21.54 -1.28
C LYS A 95 5.87 -21.67 -0.58
N ALA A 96 6.86 -20.87 -0.97
CA ALA A 96 8.19 -20.85 -0.39
C ALA A 96 8.26 -19.99 0.90
N SER A 97 7.32 -20.19 1.82
CA SER A 97 7.15 -19.35 3.03
C SER A 97 8.33 -19.32 4.00
N LYS A 98 9.32 -20.22 3.84
CA LYS A 98 10.56 -20.22 4.62
C LYS A 98 11.68 -19.37 4.01
N ALA A 99 11.57 -19.03 2.73
CA ALA A 99 12.58 -18.26 2.00
C ALA A 99 12.32 -16.74 2.06
N PHE A 100 11.10 -16.33 2.41
CA PHE A 100 10.68 -14.94 2.45
C PHE A 100 10.22 -14.57 3.86
N ASP A 101 10.77 -13.47 4.39
CA ASP A 101 10.29 -12.84 5.61
C ASP A 101 9.46 -11.60 5.25
N PHE A 102 8.21 -11.58 5.68
CA PHE A 102 7.29 -10.46 5.44
C PHE A 102 7.26 -9.46 6.61
N ASN A 103 7.87 -9.80 7.75
CA ASN A 103 7.87 -8.93 8.93
C ASN A 103 8.48 -7.53 8.67
N PRO A 104 9.56 -7.37 7.89
CA PRO A 104 10.10 -6.05 7.59
C PRO A 104 9.07 -5.13 6.91
N ILE A 105 8.36 -5.64 5.91
CA ILE A 105 7.33 -4.87 5.20
C ILE A 105 6.16 -4.54 6.12
N ILE A 106 5.76 -5.47 7.00
CA ILE A 106 4.70 -5.24 7.98
C ILE A 106 5.11 -4.12 8.96
N ASN A 107 6.38 -4.09 9.38
CA ASN A 107 6.90 -3.04 10.25
C ASN A 107 6.86 -1.68 9.58
N ASP A 108 7.28 -1.59 8.32
CA ASP A 108 7.25 -0.33 7.55
C ASP A 108 5.81 0.19 7.40
N ILE A 109 4.85 -0.70 7.14
CA ILE A 109 3.42 -0.34 7.06
C ILE A 109 2.93 0.23 8.39
N PHE A 110 3.26 -0.43 9.50
CA PHE A 110 2.84 0.03 10.82
C PHE A 110 3.51 1.33 11.25
N GLU A 111 4.79 1.54 10.89
CA GLU A 111 5.46 2.83 11.08
C GLU A 111 4.74 3.94 10.30
N GLY A 112 4.30 3.65 9.07
CA GLY A 112 3.45 4.55 8.27
C GLY A 112 2.13 4.92 8.96
N PHE A 113 1.58 4.04 9.80
CA PHE A 113 0.41 4.32 10.65
C PHE A 113 0.76 5.01 11.99
N GLY A 114 2.02 5.40 12.19
CA GLY A 114 2.48 6.10 13.39
C GLY A 114 2.77 5.18 14.59
N ILE A 115 2.87 3.87 14.39
CA ILE A 115 3.24 2.94 15.45
C ILE A 115 4.75 3.06 15.72
N THR A 116 5.10 3.41 16.96
CA THR A 116 6.51 3.55 17.36
C THR A 116 7.23 2.19 17.40
N ALA A 117 8.54 2.20 17.17
CA ALA A 117 9.38 1.00 17.32
C ALA A 117 9.26 0.33 18.69
N SER A 118 9.05 1.12 19.76
CA SER A 118 8.85 0.58 21.11
C SER A 118 7.53 -0.19 21.26
N THR A 119 6.47 0.27 20.58
CA THR A 119 5.19 -0.43 20.51
C THR A 119 5.32 -1.68 19.65
N MET A 120 6.06 -1.58 18.53
CA MET A 120 6.35 -2.70 17.64
C MET A 120 7.01 -3.85 18.40
N GLN A 121 8.06 -3.55 19.15
CA GLN A 121 8.78 -4.54 19.96
C GLN A 121 7.84 -5.28 20.92
N LYS A 122 6.93 -4.56 21.59
CA LYS A 122 5.93 -5.15 22.49
C LYS A 122 4.91 -6.05 21.78
N MET A 123 4.59 -5.78 20.52
CA MET A 123 3.70 -6.65 19.73
C MET A 123 4.37 -7.98 19.39
N TYR A 124 5.70 -7.99 19.26
CA TYR A 124 6.51 -9.19 19.05
C TYR A 124 7.01 -9.84 20.35
N GLU A 125 6.59 -9.37 21.52
CA GLU A 125 6.88 -10.07 22.77
C GLU A 125 5.86 -11.22 22.97
N PRO A 126 6.29 -12.41 23.47
CA PRO A 126 5.39 -13.53 23.73
C PRO A 126 4.66 -13.35 25.09
N ASN A 127 4.24 -12.14 25.41
CA ASN A 127 3.56 -11.78 26.65
C ASN A 127 2.04 -11.69 26.48
N TRP A 128 1.53 -11.94 25.27
CA TRP A 128 0.12 -12.03 25.00
C TRP A 128 -0.35 -13.48 25.20
N GLY A 129 -1.55 -13.66 25.75
CA GLY A 129 -2.04 -14.92 26.35
C GLY A 129 -1.60 -16.20 25.62
N GLN A 130 -1.22 -17.22 26.41
CA GLN A 130 -0.64 -18.49 25.94
C GLN A 130 0.77 -18.39 25.32
N GLY A 131 1.52 -17.32 25.61
CA GLY A 131 2.91 -17.18 25.16
C GLY A 131 3.04 -16.87 23.67
N LYS A 132 2.00 -16.29 23.06
CA LYS A 132 1.96 -15.93 21.64
C LYS A 132 2.32 -14.47 21.45
N HIS A 133 2.83 -14.13 20.28
CA HIS A 133 2.99 -12.73 19.87
C HIS A 133 1.60 -12.13 19.58
N TRP A 134 1.45 -10.83 19.78
CA TRP A 134 0.19 -10.14 19.48
C TRP A 134 -0.22 -10.32 18.03
N ILE A 135 0.78 -10.27 17.13
CA ILE A 135 0.54 -10.38 15.68
C ILE A 135 -0.03 -11.74 15.29
N ASP A 136 0.40 -12.82 15.96
CA ASP A 136 -0.11 -14.16 15.73
C ASP A 136 -1.56 -14.31 16.23
N ILE A 137 -1.87 -13.66 17.35
CA ILE A 137 -3.23 -13.66 17.92
C ILE A 137 -4.17 -12.93 16.97
N ILE A 138 -3.81 -11.73 16.53
CA ILE A 138 -4.63 -10.93 15.60
C ILE A 138 -4.81 -11.67 14.27
N HIS A 139 -3.75 -12.25 13.72
CA HIS A 139 -3.85 -13.06 12.51
C HIS A 139 -4.81 -14.24 12.73
N GLY A 140 -4.75 -14.91 13.88
CA GLY A 140 -5.69 -15.97 14.25
C GLY A 140 -7.14 -15.49 14.31
N ILE A 141 -7.40 -14.34 14.94
CA ILE A 141 -8.74 -13.75 15.05
C ILE A 141 -9.29 -13.39 13.67
N PHE A 142 -8.51 -12.69 12.84
CA PHE A 142 -8.92 -12.36 11.47
C PHE A 142 -9.19 -13.62 10.66
N LYS A 143 -8.37 -14.65 10.82
CA LYS A 143 -8.58 -15.93 10.15
C LYS A 143 -9.92 -16.54 10.56
N GLU A 144 -10.22 -16.60 11.86
CA GLU A 144 -11.48 -17.14 12.37
C GLU A 144 -12.71 -16.34 11.87
N GLN A 145 -12.61 -15.01 11.83
CA GLN A 145 -13.70 -14.14 11.37
C GLN A 145 -13.94 -14.20 9.86
N MET A 146 -12.89 -14.40 9.06
CA MET A 146 -12.95 -14.31 7.59
C MET A 146 -13.07 -15.68 6.90
N HIS A 147 -12.90 -16.79 7.62
CA HIS A 147 -13.09 -18.12 7.04
C HIS A 147 -14.59 -18.50 7.02
N PRO A 148 -15.05 -19.26 6.00
CA PRO A 148 -16.41 -19.75 5.97
C PRO A 148 -16.79 -20.46 7.27
N GLY A 149 -17.81 -19.95 7.95
CA GLY A 149 -18.22 -20.41 9.27
C GLY A 149 -19.18 -19.45 9.94
N GLU A 150 -19.57 -19.77 11.17
CA GLU A 150 -20.55 -19.00 11.94
C GLU A 150 -20.12 -17.53 12.17
N GLN A 151 -18.81 -17.31 12.41
CA GLN A 151 -18.29 -15.96 12.65
C GLN A 151 -18.37 -15.08 11.40
N LEU A 152 -18.07 -15.62 10.22
CA LEU A 152 -18.22 -14.90 8.96
C LEU A 152 -19.69 -14.55 8.72
N VAL A 153 -20.61 -15.49 8.90
CA VAL A 153 -22.06 -15.24 8.74
C VAL A 153 -22.53 -14.14 9.69
N ARG A 154 -22.05 -14.15 10.94
CA ARG A 154 -22.37 -13.12 11.92
C ARG A 154 -21.83 -11.75 11.52
N LEU A 155 -20.59 -11.69 11.03
CA LEU A 155 -19.95 -10.48 10.55
C LEU A 155 -20.70 -9.92 9.32
N GLU A 156 -20.96 -10.75 8.32
CA GLU A 156 -21.72 -10.40 7.11
C GLU A 156 -23.11 -9.88 7.45
N THR A 157 -23.84 -10.58 8.32
CA THR A 157 -25.18 -10.16 8.76
C THR A 157 -25.15 -8.79 9.43
N THR A 158 -24.13 -8.53 10.26
CA THR A 158 -23.97 -7.24 10.94
C THR A 158 -23.62 -6.15 9.94
N PHE A 159 -22.68 -6.42 9.04
CA PHE A 159 -22.21 -5.52 8.00
C PHE A 159 -23.32 -5.10 7.03
N LEU A 160 -24.09 -6.07 6.52
CA LEU A 160 -25.21 -5.80 5.63
C LEU A 160 -26.32 -4.99 6.30
N ARG A 161 -26.62 -5.27 7.58
CA ARG A 161 -27.57 -4.47 8.36
C ARG A 161 -27.07 -3.03 8.51
N LYS A 162 -25.79 -2.83 8.77
CA LYS A 162 -25.19 -1.49 8.87
C LYS A 162 -25.21 -0.74 7.55
N ILE A 163 -24.98 -1.43 6.43
CA ILE A 163 -25.15 -0.82 5.11
C ILE A 163 -26.59 -0.36 4.92
N ASP A 164 -27.57 -1.22 5.19
CA ASP A 164 -29.00 -0.87 5.06
C ASP A 164 -29.37 0.35 5.92
N ASP A 165 -28.91 0.36 7.18
CA ASP A 165 -29.09 1.50 8.09
C ASP A 165 -28.47 2.80 7.52
N CYS A 166 -27.26 2.73 6.95
CA CYS A 166 -26.54 3.89 6.40
C CYS A 166 -27.10 4.38 5.06
N LEU A 167 -27.83 3.53 4.33
CA LEU A 167 -28.50 3.88 3.08
C LEU A 167 -29.87 4.56 3.30
N SER A 168 -30.32 4.68 4.55
CA SER A 168 -31.57 5.37 4.88
C SER A 168 -31.54 6.86 4.52
N TRP A 169 -32.69 7.40 4.11
CA TRP A 169 -32.84 8.79 3.65
C TRP A 169 -32.35 9.84 4.66
N ASP A 170 -32.58 9.56 5.94
CA ASP A 170 -32.20 10.46 7.05
C ASP A 170 -30.69 10.47 7.31
N ARG A 171 -29.96 9.46 6.84
CA ARG A 171 -28.49 9.38 6.94
C ARG A 171 -27.78 10.09 5.78
N LEU A 172 -28.47 10.37 4.68
CA LEU A 172 -27.95 11.17 3.57
C LEU A 172 -27.79 12.64 3.99
N SER A 173 -26.65 12.98 4.59
CA SER A 173 -26.41 14.30 5.17
C SER A 173 -24.92 14.68 5.11
N GLY A 174 -24.60 15.94 5.43
CA GLY A 174 -23.21 16.39 5.53
C GLY A 174 -22.50 16.48 4.18
N ALA A 175 -21.20 16.19 4.17
CA ALA A 175 -20.29 16.50 3.06
C ALA A 175 -20.56 15.70 1.77
N MET A 176 -21.37 14.64 1.84
CA MET A 176 -21.78 13.85 0.67
C MET A 176 -22.90 14.52 -0.12
N VAL A 177 -23.73 15.36 0.51
CA VAL A 177 -24.85 16.05 -0.15
C VAL A 177 -24.32 17.30 -0.86
N LEU A 178 -24.52 17.37 -2.17
CA LEU A 178 -24.09 18.47 -3.04
C LEU A 178 -25.20 19.51 -3.21
N SER A 179 -26.46 19.07 -3.27
CA SER A 179 -27.62 19.95 -3.28
C SER A 179 -28.90 19.20 -2.91
N GLU A 180 -29.91 19.94 -2.46
CA GLU A 180 -31.24 19.42 -2.13
C GLU A 180 -32.32 20.21 -2.89
N PRO A 181 -32.59 19.87 -4.17
CA PRO A 181 -33.57 20.58 -4.98
C PRO A 181 -35.00 20.55 -4.42
N SER A 182 -35.32 19.54 -3.59
CA SER A 182 -36.61 19.40 -2.92
C SER A 182 -36.51 18.42 -1.73
N ASN A 183 -37.55 18.36 -0.90
CA ASN A 183 -37.61 17.43 0.25
C ASN A 183 -37.55 15.93 -0.14
N HIS A 184 -37.73 15.60 -1.42
CA HIS A 184 -37.73 14.22 -1.92
C HIS A 184 -36.59 13.94 -2.91
N VAL A 185 -35.68 14.90 -3.11
CA VAL A 185 -34.55 14.76 -4.04
C VAL A 185 -33.29 15.33 -3.39
N LYS A 186 -32.28 14.48 -3.23
CA LYS A 186 -30.93 14.87 -2.82
C LYS A 186 -29.96 14.50 -3.94
N VAL A 187 -29.08 15.44 -4.30
CA VAL A 187 -27.95 15.18 -5.20
C VAL A 187 -26.73 14.94 -4.35
N VAL A 188 -26.11 13.76 -4.47
CA VAL A 188 -24.98 13.36 -3.63
C VAL A 188 -23.74 13.07 -4.47
N SER A 189 -22.57 13.23 -3.88
CA SER A 189 -21.32 12.68 -4.41
C SER A 189 -21.32 11.17 -4.15
N LEU A 190 -21.40 10.38 -5.23
CA LEU A 190 -21.37 8.92 -5.11
C LEU A 190 -20.12 8.43 -4.38
N TYR A 191 -18.95 9.01 -4.69
CA TYR A 191 -17.70 8.68 -4.03
C TYR A 191 -17.77 8.87 -2.50
N LYS A 192 -18.18 10.07 -2.04
CA LYS A 192 -18.26 10.35 -0.61
C LYS A 192 -19.33 9.50 0.07
N TRP A 193 -20.47 9.32 -0.57
CA TRP A 193 -21.55 8.52 -0.01
C TRP A 193 -21.15 7.05 0.15
N THR A 194 -20.56 6.45 -0.88
CA THR A 194 -20.08 5.06 -0.78
C THR A 194 -18.94 4.92 0.22
N TYR A 195 -18.03 5.90 0.30
CA TYR A 195 -16.97 5.93 1.32
C TYR A 195 -17.57 5.91 2.73
N GLU A 196 -18.46 6.85 3.05
CA GLU A 196 -19.13 6.96 4.35
C GLU A 196 -19.86 5.67 4.73
N VAL A 197 -20.67 5.13 3.83
CA VAL A 197 -21.45 3.91 4.06
C VAL A 197 -20.54 2.72 4.32
N LEU A 198 -19.54 2.49 3.47
CA LEU A 198 -18.68 1.30 3.58
C LEU A 198 -17.73 1.40 4.78
N VAL A 199 -17.13 2.56 5.02
CA VAL A 199 -16.19 2.76 6.13
C VAL A 199 -16.91 2.68 7.47
N SER A 200 -18.09 3.31 7.60
CA SER A 200 -18.89 3.25 8.81
C SER A 200 -19.41 1.83 9.09
N ALA A 201 -19.95 1.16 8.07
CA ALA A 201 -20.42 -0.22 8.21
C ALA A 201 -19.28 -1.18 8.56
N ALA A 202 -18.12 -1.08 7.92
CA ALA A 202 -16.99 -1.96 8.17
C ALA A 202 -16.42 -1.74 9.57
N SER A 203 -16.16 -0.48 9.93
CA SER A 203 -15.58 -0.12 11.24
C SER A 203 -16.48 -0.61 12.38
N THR A 204 -17.77 -0.33 12.32
CA THR A 204 -18.72 -0.74 13.37
C THR A 204 -19.01 -2.23 13.40
N SER A 205 -18.87 -2.94 12.27
CA SER A 205 -19.09 -4.39 12.24
C SER A 205 -17.88 -5.19 12.73
N ILE A 206 -16.67 -4.71 12.44
CA ILE A 206 -15.41 -5.36 12.83
C ILE A 206 -15.05 -5.04 14.28
N PHE A 207 -15.10 -3.77 14.66
CA PHE A 207 -14.63 -3.30 15.98
C PHE A 207 -15.77 -3.05 16.98
N GLY A 208 -17.02 -3.13 16.53
CA GLY A 208 -18.16 -2.71 17.32
C GLY A 208 -18.20 -1.18 17.51
N ASN A 209 -19.01 -0.73 18.46
CA ASN A 209 -19.06 0.69 18.81
C ASN A 209 -17.93 1.12 19.75
N ALA A 210 -17.16 0.19 20.31
CA ALA A 210 -16.14 0.49 21.30
C ALA A 210 -15.08 1.49 20.79
N ILE A 211 -14.76 1.43 19.48
CA ILE A 211 -13.82 2.37 18.87
C ILE A 211 -14.40 3.79 18.74
N LEU A 212 -15.70 3.90 18.49
CA LEU A 212 -16.43 5.17 18.41
C LEU A 212 -16.73 5.75 19.80
N ASP A 213 -16.86 4.89 20.81
CA ASP A 213 -17.02 5.34 22.20
C ASP A 213 -15.74 6.04 22.70
N VAL A 214 -14.56 5.61 22.22
CA VAL A 214 -13.27 6.21 22.56
C VAL A 214 -12.96 7.43 21.69
N ASN A 215 -13.31 7.38 20.40
CA ASN A 215 -13.15 8.51 19.48
C ASN A 215 -14.38 8.66 18.57
N PRO A 216 -15.36 9.49 18.97
CA PRO A 216 -16.58 9.70 18.18
C PRO A 216 -16.33 10.32 16.81
N ASP A 217 -15.25 11.09 16.67
CA ASP A 217 -14.88 11.81 15.44
C ASP A 217 -13.93 11.00 14.54
N LEU A 218 -13.81 9.69 14.78
CA LEU A 218 -12.96 8.81 13.97
C LEU A 218 -13.48 8.62 12.54
N LEU A 219 -14.80 8.78 12.34
CA LEU A 219 -15.51 8.59 11.06
C LEU A 219 -15.93 9.92 10.46
#